data_AF-A0A3L7XMZ1-F1
#
_entry.id   AF-A0A3L7XMZ1-F1
#
_cell.length_a   1.000
_cell.length_b   1.000
_cell.length_c   1.000
_cell.angle_alpha   90.00
_cell.angle_beta   90.00
_cell.angle_gamma   90.00
#
_symmetry.space_group_name_H-M   'P 1'
#
loop_
_entity.id
_entity.type
_entity.pdbx_description
1 polymer ?
#
loop_
_entity_poly.entity_id
_entity_poly.type
_entity_poly.pdbx_seq_one_letter_code
_entity_poly.pdbx_strand_id
1 'polypeptide(L)'
;MNIRVPPSLTGAQVRQSFLDFFAERGHTIVPSASLIPADDPTLLFTNSGMVQFKDVFLNTGTRPYRRAADSQKSMRVAGKHNDLDDVGRDDTHHTFFEMLGNWSFGDYYKQDAIAWAWQLLTGVWGLPKDRLWATCFRDEQGIVPEDAEAAQCWLQQPGFDPQHLLFFGRKDNFWEMAEVGPCGPDSEIHLDRGAEFCNCAAVPGQTCAVNSGCARYLELWNLVFIQYNRHSPTQLEPLPAKHVDTGMGLERIVSVLQNVNSNYRTDLFTPILQRIQQLAGHSDAQREANLTPYRVIADHARAAAFLIADGVIPGNTGRNYVCRMIIRRAHRFGNEIGFHEPFLARVAAAVIAEYSAAYPELERQQLAIARTLTDEELRFQRTVDQGVAQLETLTDEMLRIKEAQLDGARAFDLYATYGLPLEITRDLLRKRELGVDEIGFRAALEEHKLISGAGQAMGAKDAGAAQKYAQLLAELQAASVLPESGVEHEPHGALESSETLAALLVNGKPLATASQGTKV
;
A
#
# COMPACT_ATOMS: atom_id res chain seq x y z
N MET A 1 9.14 -26.74 29.11
CA MET A 1 7.75 -27.20 28.90
C MET A 1 7.48 -27.14 27.41
N ASN A 2 7.20 -28.27 26.76
CA ASN A 2 6.85 -28.30 25.35
C ASN A 2 5.44 -27.74 25.19
N ILE A 3 5.35 -26.49 24.76
CA ILE A 3 4.10 -25.81 24.41
C ILE A 3 3.53 -26.57 23.20
N ARG A 4 2.40 -27.26 23.40
CA ARG A 4 1.59 -27.75 22.28
C ARG A 4 0.98 -26.52 21.62
N VAL A 5 1.61 -26.05 20.55
CA VAL A 5 1.06 -25.00 19.69
C VAL A 5 -0.20 -25.60 19.04
N PRO A 6 -1.39 -24.99 19.17
CA PRO A 6 -2.56 -25.40 18.40
C PRO A 6 -2.23 -25.37 16.89
N PRO A 7 -2.96 -26.10 16.02
CA PRO A 7 -2.75 -25.98 14.59
C PRO A 7 -2.84 -24.48 14.22
N SER A 8 -1.73 -23.96 13.69
CA SER A 8 -1.60 -22.53 13.42
C SER A 8 -2.67 -22.09 12.43
N LEU A 9 -3.45 -21.07 12.79
CA LEU A 9 -4.50 -20.53 11.92
C LEU A 9 -3.90 -20.10 10.58
N THR A 10 -4.58 -20.45 9.49
CA THR A 10 -4.27 -19.90 8.15
C THR A 10 -4.53 -18.41 8.11
N GLY A 11 -3.87 -17.66 7.22
CA GLY A 11 -4.12 -16.23 7.05
C GLY A 11 -5.59 -15.92 6.74
N ALA A 12 -6.25 -16.78 5.97
CA ALA A 12 -7.69 -16.70 5.74
C ALA A 12 -8.53 -16.88 7.02
N GLN A 13 -8.18 -17.85 7.88
CA GLN A 13 -8.84 -18.04 9.16
C GLN A 13 -8.57 -16.90 10.14
N VAL A 14 -7.36 -16.35 10.15
CA VAL A 14 -7.02 -15.17 10.98
C VAL A 14 -7.88 -13.99 10.57
N ARG A 15 -7.94 -13.67 9.26
CA ARG A 15 -8.82 -12.63 8.71
C ARG A 15 -10.28 -12.84 9.12
N GLN A 16 -10.82 -14.03 8.88
CA GLN A 16 -12.22 -14.31 9.21
C GLN A 16 -12.48 -14.22 10.72
N SER A 17 -11.59 -14.75 11.56
CA SER A 17 -11.74 -14.69 13.02
C SER A 17 -11.73 -13.25 13.56
N PHE A 18 -10.97 -12.35 12.94
CA PHE A 18 -10.99 -10.92 13.26
C PHE A 18 -12.37 -10.31 12.94
N LEU A 19 -12.89 -10.58 11.73
CA LEU A 19 -14.19 -10.06 11.30
C LEU A 19 -15.32 -10.61 12.18
N ASP A 20 -15.33 -11.91 12.44
CA ASP A 20 -16.33 -12.55 13.29
C ASP A 20 -16.30 -11.99 14.72
N PHE A 21 -15.11 -11.79 15.28
CA PHE A 21 -14.93 -11.22 16.61
C PHE A 21 -15.54 -9.82 16.73
N PHE A 22 -15.38 -8.96 15.71
CA PHE A 22 -15.99 -7.63 15.73
C PHE A 22 -17.47 -7.64 15.35
N ALA A 23 -17.91 -8.58 14.48
CA ALA A 23 -19.32 -8.78 14.21
C ALA A 23 -20.11 -9.14 15.49
N GLU A 24 -19.56 -10.02 16.33
CA GLU A 24 -20.11 -10.38 17.65
C GLU A 24 -20.21 -9.17 18.62
N ARG A 25 -19.45 -8.10 18.36
CA ARG A 25 -19.46 -6.83 19.12
C ARG A 25 -20.32 -5.75 18.48
N GLY A 26 -21.13 -6.13 17.49
CA GLY A 26 -22.08 -5.25 16.82
C GLY A 26 -21.45 -4.35 15.75
N HIS A 27 -20.25 -4.67 15.26
CA HIS A 27 -19.68 -4.00 14.10
C HIS A 27 -20.34 -4.51 12.83
N THR A 28 -20.66 -3.58 11.93
CA THR A 28 -21.05 -3.96 10.56
C THR A 28 -19.79 -4.36 9.79
N ILE A 29 -19.76 -5.56 9.25
CA ILE A 29 -18.66 -5.98 8.37
C ILE A 29 -18.88 -5.35 7.00
N VAL A 30 -17.96 -4.48 6.61
CA VAL A 30 -18.05 -3.77 5.33
C VAL A 30 -17.01 -4.33 4.35
N PRO A 31 -17.27 -4.29 3.04
CA PRO A 31 -16.26 -4.66 2.05
C PRO A 31 -15.11 -3.65 2.07
N SER A 32 -13.92 -4.13 1.75
CA SER A 32 -12.77 -3.26 1.51
C SER A 32 -13.06 -2.28 0.37
N ALA A 33 -12.70 -1.02 0.57
CA ALA A 33 -12.68 -0.02 -0.49
C ALA A 33 -11.62 -0.33 -1.57
N SER A 34 -11.78 0.27 -2.75
CA SER A 34 -10.78 0.19 -3.81
C SER A 34 -9.43 0.74 -3.35
N LEU A 35 -8.33 0.22 -3.92
CA LEU A 35 -7.01 0.84 -3.85
C LEU A 35 -6.97 2.23 -4.50
N ILE A 36 -7.98 2.56 -5.33
CA ILE A 36 -8.15 3.85 -5.97
C ILE A 36 -9.17 4.67 -5.15
N PRO A 37 -8.74 5.68 -4.36
CA PRO A 37 -9.66 6.59 -3.69
C PRO A 37 -10.54 7.31 -4.72
N ALA A 38 -11.87 7.20 -4.57
CA ALA A 38 -12.84 7.84 -5.45
C ALA A 38 -12.89 9.37 -5.25
N ASP A 39 -12.83 9.81 -3.99
CA ASP A 39 -13.15 11.20 -3.60
C ASP A 39 -11.95 11.98 -3.01
N ASP A 40 -10.72 11.47 -3.18
CA ASP A 40 -9.51 12.16 -2.71
C ASP A 40 -8.44 12.25 -3.81
N PRO A 41 -8.34 13.39 -4.52
CA PRO A 41 -7.33 13.58 -5.57
C PRO A 41 -5.91 13.77 -5.01
N THR A 42 -5.75 13.96 -3.70
CA THR A 42 -4.44 14.12 -3.04
C THR A 42 -3.80 12.78 -2.68
N LEU A 43 -4.62 11.72 -2.52
CA LEU A 43 -4.14 10.37 -2.22
C LEU A 43 -3.94 9.56 -3.49
N LEU A 44 -2.72 9.05 -3.68
CA LEU A 44 -2.41 8.19 -4.81
C LEU A 44 -3.07 6.82 -4.66
N PHE A 45 -3.06 6.24 -3.46
CA PHE A 45 -3.71 4.96 -3.16
C PHE A 45 -4.31 4.97 -1.76
N THR A 46 -5.27 4.07 -1.54
CA THR A 46 -5.76 3.75 -0.20
C THR A 46 -4.62 3.09 0.59
N ASN A 47 -4.10 3.77 1.61
CA ASN A 47 -2.95 3.35 2.42
C ASN A 47 -3.33 2.81 3.81
N SER A 48 -4.60 2.94 4.19
CA SER A 48 -5.18 2.45 5.45
C SER A 48 -6.70 2.24 5.34
N GLY A 49 -7.27 1.49 6.28
CA GLY A 49 -8.72 1.21 6.37
C GLY A 49 -9.59 2.45 6.57
N MET A 50 -9.07 3.48 7.25
CA MET A 50 -9.83 4.69 7.58
C MET A 50 -10.18 5.59 6.39
N VAL A 51 -9.48 5.43 5.26
CA VAL A 51 -9.62 6.31 4.08
C VAL A 51 -11.07 6.38 3.60
N GLN A 52 -11.79 5.24 3.60
CA GLN A 52 -13.20 5.16 3.17
C GLN A 52 -14.20 5.77 4.16
N PHE A 53 -13.75 6.16 5.36
CA PHE A 53 -14.56 6.74 6.43
C PHE A 53 -14.15 8.18 6.77
N LYS A 54 -13.25 8.79 5.97
CA LYS A 54 -12.75 10.16 6.18
C LYS A 54 -13.89 11.17 6.37
N ASP A 55 -14.92 11.08 5.54
CA ASP A 55 -16.12 11.91 5.58
C ASP A 55 -16.91 11.74 6.88
N VAL A 56 -16.97 10.52 7.42
CA VAL A 56 -17.65 10.20 8.68
C VAL A 56 -16.92 10.81 9.87
N PHE A 57 -15.58 10.72 9.91
CA PHE A 57 -14.78 11.35 10.98
C PHE A 57 -14.87 12.87 10.97
N LEU A 58 -14.97 13.47 9.78
CA LEU A 58 -15.12 14.92 9.61
C LEU A 58 -16.57 15.39 9.78
N ASN A 59 -17.51 14.48 10.07
CA ASN A 59 -18.93 14.77 10.20
C ASN A 59 -19.54 15.42 8.94
N THR A 60 -18.97 15.13 7.76
CA THR A 60 -19.46 15.58 6.45
C THR A 60 -20.21 14.49 5.70
N GLY A 61 -20.09 13.24 6.13
CA GLY A 61 -20.84 12.09 5.64
C GLY A 61 -21.44 11.25 6.76
N THR A 62 -22.35 10.34 6.40
CA THR A 62 -23.01 9.44 7.36
C THR A 62 -23.05 8.01 6.83
N ARG A 63 -23.26 7.06 7.73
CA ARG A 63 -23.48 5.63 7.43
C ARG A 63 -24.68 5.13 8.24
N PRO A 64 -25.38 4.07 7.80
CA PRO A 64 -26.49 3.48 8.56
C PRO A 64 -26.03 2.70 9.81
N TYR A 65 -24.74 2.68 10.10
CA TYR A 65 -24.10 2.00 11.22
C TYR A 65 -23.14 2.96 11.95
N ARG A 66 -22.92 2.70 13.24
CA ARG A 66 -21.97 3.46 14.09
C ARG A 66 -20.68 2.70 14.40
N ARG A 67 -20.61 1.43 14.02
CA ARG A 67 -19.44 0.56 14.21
C ARG A 67 -19.20 -0.20 12.92
N ALA A 68 -17.95 -0.28 12.47
CA ALA A 68 -17.59 -1.01 11.26
C ALA A 68 -16.28 -1.79 11.44
N ALA A 69 -16.13 -2.93 10.77
CA ALA A 69 -14.85 -3.64 10.71
C ALA A 69 -14.64 -4.22 9.30
N ASP A 70 -13.38 -4.31 8.87
CA ASP A 70 -13.02 -4.87 7.56
C ASP A 70 -11.58 -5.43 7.52
N SER A 71 -11.21 -5.93 6.34
CA SER A 71 -9.82 -6.18 5.92
C SER A 71 -9.51 -5.33 4.69
N GLN A 72 -8.97 -4.13 4.91
CA GLN A 72 -8.73 -3.17 3.84
C GLN A 72 -7.48 -3.51 3.01
N LYS A 73 -7.67 -3.64 1.69
CA LYS A 73 -6.61 -3.58 0.68
C LYS A 73 -5.84 -2.27 0.80
N SER A 74 -4.57 -2.32 1.20
CA SER A 74 -3.75 -1.13 1.46
C SER A 74 -2.48 -1.14 0.63
N MET A 75 -2.05 0.04 0.17
CA MET A 75 -0.83 0.19 -0.61
C MET A 75 0.04 1.35 -0.14
N ARG A 76 1.35 1.07 0.07
CA ARG A 76 2.36 2.02 0.59
C ARG A 76 3.57 2.09 -0.32
N VAL A 77 3.46 2.90 -1.37
CA VAL A 77 4.45 3.01 -2.46
C VAL A 77 4.77 4.45 -2.87
N ALA A 78 4.19 5.43 -2.16
CA ALA A 78 4.34 6.84 -2.46
C ALA A 78 3.98 7.72 -1.25
N GLY A 79 4.45 8.97 -1.26
CA GLY A 79 4.13 9.96 -0.23
C GLY A 79 4.84 9.67 1.11
N LYS A 80 4.21 10.08 2.22
CA LYS A 80 4.72 9.91 3.60
C LYS A 80 4.89 8.44 3.99
N HIS A 81 4.10 7.54 3.40
CA HIS A 81 4.08 6.11 3.70
C HIS A 81 4.55 5.32 2.46
N ASN A 82 5.86 5.30 2.25
CA ASN A 82 6.49 4.63 1.12
C ASN A 82 7.46 3.54 1.61
N ASP A 83 7.03 2.28 1.49
CA ASP A 83 7.79 1.12 1.96
C ASP A 83 8.55 0.44 0.81
N LEU A 84 8.42 0.95 -0.42
CA LEU A 84 8.90 0.32 -1.66
C LEU A 84 10.38 -0.08 -1.61
N ASP A 85 11.21 0.72 -0.93
CA ASP A 85 12.65 0.52 -0.86
C ASP A 85 13.05 -0.63 0.08
N ASP A 86 12.20 -0.98 1.03
CA ASP A 86 12.44 -2.06 2.00
C ASP A 86 11.84 -3.40 1.54
N VAL A 87 10.87 -3.35 0.63
CA VAL A 87 10.22 -4.54 0.07
C VAL A 87 11.23 -5.54 -0.49
N GLY A 88 11.11 -6.77 0.00
CA GLY A 88 11.96 -7.92 -0.32
C GLY A 88 13.36 -7.89 0.29
N ARG A 89 13.75 -6.81 0.96
CA ARG A 89 15.04 -6.71 1.66
C ARG A 89 14.92 -7.10 3.13
N ASP A 90 13.78 -6.80 3.73
CA ASP A 90 13.46 -7.27 5.07
C ASP A 90 12.33 -8.29 5.08
N ASP A 91 11.87 -8.59 6.29
CA ASP A 91 10.92 -9.63 6.60
C ASP A 91 9.48 -9.12 6.79
N THR A 92 9.24 -7.82 6.73
CA THR A 92 7.99 -7.21 7.20
C THR A 92 7.34 -6.21 6.27
N HIS A 93 8.08 -5.54 5.39
CA HIS A 93 7.53 -4.51 4.49
C HIS A 93 7.03 -5.09 3.17
N HIS A 94 5.91 -4.52 2.72
CA HIS A 94 5.17 -4.91 1.52
C HIS A 94 4.73 -3.66 0.77
N THR A 95 4.60 -3.74 -0.56
CA THR A 95 3.94 -2.65 -1.31
C THR A 95 2.43 -2.71 -1.10
N PHE A 96 1.87 -3.92 -1.17
CA PHE A 96 0.47 -4.24 -0.93
C PHE A 96 0.34 -5.11 0.31
N PHE A 97 -0.56 -4.74 1.20
CA PHE A 97 -0.88 -5.52 2.39
C PHE A 97 -2.35 -5.35 2.79
N GLU A 98 -2.81 -6.22 3.67
CA GLU A 98 -4.15 -6.09 4.24
C GLU A 98 -4.09 -5.47 5.64
N MET A 99 -4.94 -4.48 5.86
CA MET A 99 -5.10 -3.84 7.17
C MET A 99 -6.43 -4.29 7.78
N LEU A 100 -6.35 -5.10 8.83
CA LEU A 100 -7.49 -5.43 9.67
C LEU A 100 -7.82 -4.22 10.55
N GLY A 101 -9.04 -3.71 10.45
CA GLY A 101 -9.45 -2.50 11.18
C GLY A 101 -10.84 -2.59 11.78
N ASN A 102 -11.02 -1.88 12.89
CA ASN A 102 -12.31 -1.67 13.52
C ASN A 102 -12.52 -0.18 13.82
N TRP A 103 -13.72 0.32 13.54
CA TRP A 103 -14.05 1.73 13.66
C TRP A 103 -15.23 1.99 14.58
N SER A 104 -15.13 3.09 15.32
CA SER A 104 -16.22 3.69 16.10
C SER A 104 -16.54 5.06 15.56
N PHE A 105 -17.81 5.29 15.22
CA PHE A 105 -18.31 6.58 14.75
C PHE A 105 -19.15 7.25 15.84
N GLY A 106 -18.48 7.92 16.79
CA GLY A 106 -19.17 8.60 17.90
C GLY A 106 -19.90 7.66 18.86
N ASP A 107 -19.37 6.45 19.04
CA ASP A 107 -19.99 5.39 19.84
C ASP A 107 -19.09 4.95 21.01
N TYR A 108 -18.34 3.85 20.87
CA TYR A 108 -17.33 3.44 21.86
C TYR A 108 -16.01 4.21 21.69
N TYR A 109 -15.16 4.19 22.72
CA TYR A 109 -13.85 4.87 22.69
C TYR A 109 -12.72 3.98 23.26
N LYS A 110 -11.76 4.58 23.97
CA LYS A 110 -10.53 3.93 24.45
C LYS A 110 -10.75 2.66 25.26
N GLN A 111 -11.68 2.69 26.23
CA GLN A 111 -11.91 1.55 27.13
C GLN A 111 -12.26 0.27 26.36
N ASP A 112 -13.26 0.34 25.48
CA ASP A 112 -13.69 -0.80 24.68
C ASP A 112 -12.67 -1.15 23.60
N ALA A 113 -12.06 -0.15 22.94
CA ALA A 113 -11.06 -0.37 21.90
C ALA A 113 -9.85 -1.17 22.43
N ILE A 114 -9.30 -0.76 23.57
CA ILE A 114 -8.16 -1.43 24.23
C ILE A 114 -8.58 -2.80 24.75
N ALA A 115 -9.75 -2.91 25.39
CA ALA A 115 -10.23 -4.18 25.93
C ALA A 115 -10.46 -5.24 24.84
N TRP A 116 -11.04 -4.85 23.70
CA TRP A 116 -11.28 -5.76 22.58
C TRP A 116 -9.99 -6.14 21.86
N ALA A 117 -9.07 -5.20 21.65
CA ALA A 117 -7.76 -5.52 21.09
C ALA A 117 -7.00 -6.53 21.97
N TRP A 118 -6.97 -6.29 23.29
CA TRP A 118 -6.35 -7.20 24.26
C TRP A 118 -7.02 -8.58 24.28
N GLN A 119 -8.35 -8.62 24.26
CA GLN A 119 -9.12 -9.87 24.26
C GLN A 119 -8.89 -10.69 22.98
N LEU A 120 -8.83 -10.04 21.81
CA LEU A 120 -8.54 -10.74 20.56
C LEU A 120 -7.14 -11.35 20.59
N LEU A 121 -6.12 -10.53 20.91
CA LEU A 121 -4.73 -10.96 20.91
C LEU A 121 -4.45 -12.06 21.95
N THR A 122 -4.96 -11.91 23.18
CA THR A 122 -4.57 -12.79 24.30
C THR A 122 -5.61 -13.85 24.63
N GLY A 123 -6.89 -13.57 24.41
CA GLY A 123 -7.99 -14.48 24.73
C GLY A 123 -8.35 -15.41 23.57
N VAL A 124 -8.47 -14.85 22.35
CA VAL A 124 -8.85 -15.61 21.16
C VAL A 124 -7.63 -16.24 20.49
N TRP A 125 -6.60 -15.43 20.20
CA TRP A 125 -5.39 -15.90 19.54
C TRP A 125 -4.30 -16.39 20.49
N GLY A 126 -4.48 -16.21 21.80
CA GLY A 126 -3.63 -16.84 22.81
C GLY A 126 -2.20 -16.32 22.85
N LEU A 127 -1.93 -15.09 22.40
CA LEU A 127 -0.60 -14.51 22.50
C LEU A 127 -0.15 -14.38 23.96
N PRO A 128 1.14 -14.65 24.26
CA PRO A 128 1.68 -14.57 25.61
C PRO A 128 1.66 -13.12 26.12
N LYS A 129 0.91 -12.88 27.20
CA LYS A 129 0.68 -11.55 27.78
C LYS A 129 1.97 -10.87 28.24
N ASP A 130 2.91 -11.67 28.77
CA ASP A 130 4.24 -11.25 29.22
C ASP A 130 5.19 -10.85 28.09
N ARG A 131 4.74 -10.93 26.83
CA ARG A 131 5.51 -10.44 25.67
C ARG A 131 4.85 -9.25 24.98
N LEU A 132 3.66 -8.84 25.43
CA LEU A 132 2.96 -7.71 24.86
C LEU A 132 3.32 -6.43 25.60
N TRP A 133 3.59 -5.39 24.82
CA TRP A 133 3.91 -4.04 25.26
C TRP A 133 2.89 -3.07 24.68
N ALA A 134 2.59 -2.00 25.40
CA ALA A 134 1.68 -0.97 24.95
C ALA A 134 2.35 0.40 25.04
N THR A 135 2.08 1.25 24.06
CA THR A 135 2.56 2.64 24.03
C THR A 135 1.38 3.60 24.16
N CYS A 136 1.59 4.76 24.80
CA CYS A 136 0.60 5.83 24.94
C CYS A 136 1.22 7.19 24.62
N PHE A 137 0.38 8.13 24.22
CA PHE A 137 0.83 9.47 23.87
C PHE A 137 1.23 10.33 25.08
N ARG A 138 2.39 10.98 24.97
CA ARG A 138 2.86 12.10 25.81
C ARG A 138 3.39 13.22 24.92
N ASP A 139 2.75 14.38 24.95
CA ASP A 139 3.19 15.51 24.14
C ASP A 139 4.45 16.17 24.70
N GLU A 140 5.53 16.21 23.92
CA GLU A 140 6.74 16.95 24.32
C GLU A 140 6.55 18.48 24.22
N GLN A 141 5.53 18.95 23.50
CA GLN A 141 5.24 20.38 23.31
C GLN A 141 4.25 20.93 24.35
N GLY A 142 3.58 20.07 25.13
CA GLY A 142 2.60 20.47 26.14
C GLY A 142 1.32 21.11 25.60
N ILE A 143 1.00 20.92 24.31
CA ILE A 143 -0.20 21.47 23.65
C ILE A 143 -1.37 20.49 23.77
N VAL A 144 -1.10 19.20 23.55
CA VAL A 144 -2.09 18.12 23.66
C VAL A 144 -1.85 17.42 25.00
N PRO A 145 -2.89 17.18 25.81
CA PRO A 145 -2.73 16.46 27.07
C PRO A 145 -2.14 15.05 26.88
N GLU A 146 -1.35 14.61 27.85
CA GLU A 146 -0.92 13.20 27.93
C GLU A 146 -2.14 12.27 27.99
N ASP A 147 -2.07 11.13 27.32
CA ASP A 147 -3.17 10.17 27.27
C ASP A 147 -3.21 9.25 28.49
N ALA A 148 -3.48 9.84 29.66
CA ALA A 148 -3.65 9.11 30.91
C ALA A 148 -4.88 8.17 30.89
N GLU A 149 -5.88 8.46 30.05
CA GLU A 149 -7.07 7.62 29.89
C GLU A 149 -6.72 6.28 29.26
N ALA A 150 -5.96 6.27 28.16
CA ALA A 150 -5.49 5.04 27.51
C ALA A 150 -4.57 4.24 28.45
N ALA A 151 -3.65 4.92 29.15
CA ALA A 151 -2.78 4.29 30.14
C ALA A 151 -3.58 3.56 31.23
N GLN A 152 -4.61 4.20 31.78
CA GLN A 152 -5.46 3.59 32.79
C GLN A 152 -6.26 2.39 32.25
N CYS A 153 -6.72 2.46 30.99
CA CYS A 153 -7.39 1.35 30.33
C CYS A 153 -6.47 0.13 30.15
N TRP A 154 -5.19 0.35 29.81
CA TRP A 154 -4.17 -0.70 29.71
C TRP A 154 -3.89 -1.38 31.05
N LEU A 155 -3.72 -0.60 32.11
CA LEU A 155 -3.45 -1.12 33.47
C LEU A 155 -4.61 -1.94 34.05
N GLN A 156 -5.81 -1.81 33.50
CA GLN A 156 -6.99 -2.61 33.88
C GLN A 156 -7.07 -3.94 33.12
N GLN A 157 -6.26 -4.14 32.08
CA GLN A 157 -6.35 -5.35 31.26
C GLN A 157 -5.88 -6.60 32.02
N PRO A 158 -6.63 -7.72 31.97
CA PRO A 158 -6.30 -8.90 32.76
C PRO A 158 -4.93 -9.50 32.38
N GLY A 159 -3.99 -9.43 33.31
CA GLY A 159 -2.64 -9.99 33.16
C GLY A 159 -1.68 -9.14 32.32
N PHE A 160 -1.99 -7.86 32.09
CA PHE A 160 -1.05 -6.90 31.50
C PHE A 160 0.01 -6.52 32.54
N ASP A 161 1.28 -6.44 32.13
CA ASP A 161 2.38 -6.01 33.00
C ASP A 161 2.50 -4.48 32.98
N PRO A 162 2.34 -3.78 34.13
CA PRO A 162 2.50 -2.33 34.20
C PRO A 162 3.87 -1.83 33.73
N GLN A 163 4.93 -2.64 33.80
CA GLN A 163 6.27 -2.27 33.32
C GLN A 163 6.36 -2.21 31.79
N HIS A 164 5.38 -2.81 31.10
CA HIS A 164 5.32 -2.84 29.64
C HIS A 164 4.51 -1.68 29.03
N LEU A 165 4.04 -0.75 29.87
CA LEU A 165 3.38 0.48 29.43
C LEU A 165 4.41 1.61 29.29
N LEU A 166 4.55 2.10 28.06
CA LEU A 166 5.52 3.13 27.71
C LEU A 166 4.80 4.37 27.17
N PHE A 167 5.45 5.52 27.28
CA PHE A 167 4.94 6.78 26.73
C PHE A 167 5.89 7.31 25.65
N PHE A 168 5.34 7.68 24.50
CA PHE A 168 6.11 8.31 23.41
C PHE A 168 5.45 9.59 22.90
N GLY A 169 6.26 10.33 22.17
CA GLY A 169 5.98 11.64 21.62
C GLY A 169 5.05 11.68 20.42
N ARG A 170 4.96 12.86 19.81
CA ARG A 170 4.18 13.06 18.58
C ARG A 170 4.62 12.23 17.40
N LYS A 171 5.91 11.88 17.35
CA LYS A 171 6.46 11.07 16.25
C LYS A 171 5.86 9.67 16.22
N ASP A 172 5.69 9.06 17.40
CA ASP A 172 5.36 7.64 17.52
C ASP A 172 3.93 7.42 18.04
N ASN A 173 3.36 8.36 18.82
CA ASN A 173 2.02 8.21 19.40
C ASN A 173 1.02 9.34 19.08
N PHE A 174 1.19 10.07 17.97
CA PHE A 174 0.19 11.02 17.49
C PHE A 174 -0.06 10.79 16.00
N TRP A 175 -1.21 10.18 15.71
CA TRP A 175 -1.54 9.74 14.38
C TRP A 175 -2.24 10.82 13.56
N GLU A 176 -1.85 10.93 12.30
CA GLU A 176 -2.36 11.91 11.35
C GLU A 176 -2.48 11.28 9.96
N MET A 177 -3.63 11.45 9.31
CA MET A 177 -3.87 10.93 7.97
C MET A 177 -2.95 11.59 6.92
N ALA A 178 -2.80 12.91 7.02
CA ALA A 178 -2.07 13.77 6.12
C ALA A 178 -1.69 15.08 6.86
N GLU A 179 -1.20 16.08 6.14
CA GLU A 179 -0.90 17.41 6.72
C GLU A 179 -2.13 18.11 7.33
N VAL A 180 -3.33 17.75 6.84
CA VAL A 180 -4.63 18.22 7.33
C VAL A 180 -5.63 17.06 7.41
N GLY A 181 -6.64 17.18 8.28
CA GLY A 181 -7.70 16.18 8.45
C GLY A 181 -7.78 15.58 9.86
N PRO A 182 -8.58 14.50 10.03
CA PRO A 182 -8.80 13.89 11.33
C PRO A 182 -7.52 13.28 11.89
N CYS A 183 -7.28 13.50 13.18
CA CYS A 183 -6.08 13.08 13.91
C CYS A 183 -6.37 12.90 15.40
N GLY A 184 -5.40 12.33 16.12
CA GLY A 184 -5.50 12.13 17.57
C GLY A 184 -4.30 11.41 18.16
N PRO A 185 -4.22 11.33 19.50
CA PRO A 185 -3.31 10.41 20.15
C PRO A 185 -3.66 8.98 19.74
N ASP A 186 -2.66 8.11 19.72
CA ASP A 186 -2.87 6.69 19.50
C ASP A 186 -2.20 5.85 20.59
N SER A 187 -2.40 4.54 20.49
CA SER A 187 -1.75 3.55 21.34
C SER A 187 -1.41 2.33 20.49
N GLU A 188 -0.14 1.97 20.45
CA GLU A 188 0.33 0.82 19.69
C GLU A 188 0.57 -0.38 20.61
N ILE A 189 0.26 -1.57 20.10
CA ILE A 189 0.54 -2.84 20.75
C ILE A 189 1.75 -3.46 20.06
N HIS A 190 2.79 -3.77 20.83
CA HIS A 190 4.04 -4.35 20.36
C HIS A 190 4.22 -5.75 20.92
N LEU A 191 4.86 -6.63 20.16
CA LEU A 191 5.26 -7.97 20.61
C LEU A 191 6.78 -8.06 20.73
N ASP A 192 7.26 -8.48 21.89
CA ASP A 192 8.62 -8.97 22.06
C ASP A 192 8.77 -10.38 21.45
N ARG A 193 9.42 -10.45 20.30
CA ARG A 193 9.65 -11.71 19.58
C ARG A 193 10.75 -12.56 20.21
N GLY A 194 11.62 -11.97 21.03
CA GLY A 194 12.80 -12.61 21.61
C GLY A 194 14.12 -11.95 21.21
N ALA A 195 15.16 -12.19 22.02
CA ALA A 195 16.48 -11.59 21.84
C ALA A 195 17.14 -11.94 20.49
N GLU A 196 16.80 -13.09 19.92
CA GLU A 196 17.28 -13.57 18.62
C GLU A 196 16.85 -12.69 17.44
N PHE A 197 15.81 -11.88 17.61
CA PHE A 197 15.33 -10.93 16.60
C PHE A 197 15.95 -9.53 16.74
N CYS A 198 16.83 -9.31 17.73
CA CYS A 198 17.48 -8.03 17.93
C CYS A 198 18.52 -7.75 16.84
N ASN A 199 18.34 -6.65 16.11
CA ASN A 199 19.26 -6.18 15.06
C ASN A 199 20.09 -4.94 15.50
N CYS A 200 19.87 -4.40 16.70
CA CYS A 200 20.56 -3.19 17.16
C CYS A 200 22.08 -3.37 17.32
N ALA A 201 22.57 -4.59 17.57
CA ALA A 201 24.02 -4.85 17.69
C ALA A 201 24.78 -4.51 16.39
N ALA A 202 24.10 -4.51 15.25
CA ALA A 202 24.68 -4.16 13.96
C ALA A 202 24.71 -2.64 13.69
N VAL A 203 24.06 -1.82 14.53
CA VAL A 203 23.89 -0.38 14.31
C VAL A 203 24.48 0.41 15.50
N PRO A 204 25.63 1.09 15.32
CA PRO A 204 26.24 1.87 16.39
C PRO A 204 25.28 2.90 16.99
N GLY A 205 25.15 2.89 18.32
CA GLY A 205 24.29 3.82 19.06
C GLY A 205 22.81 3.43 19.15
N GLN A 206 22.37 2.36 18.48
CA GLN A 206 21.00 1.87 18.59
C GLN A 206 20.85 1.00 19.84
N THR A 207 19.84 1.29 20.66
CA THR A 207 19.51 0.52 21.87
C THR A 207 18.26 -0.31 21.63
N CYS A 208 18.26 -1.57 22.07
CA CYS A 208 17.13 -2.48 21.92
C CYS A 208 15.95 -2.07 22.82
N ALA A 209 14.97 -1.36 22.26
CA ALA A 209 13.75 -0.94 22.95
C ALA A 209 12.53 -0.88 22.00
N VAL A 210 11.31 -0.79 22.55
CA VAL A 210 10.11 -0.46 21.77
C VAL A 210 10.30 0.89 21.06
N ASN A 211 9.82 1.01 19.81
CA ASN A 211 9.96 2.20 18.95
C ASN A 211 11.42 2.66 18.68
N SER A 212 12.41 1.81 18.93
CA SER A 212 13.82 2.07 18.61
C SER A 212 14.24 1.68 17.19
N GLY A 213 13.34 1.10 16.38
CA GLY A 213 13.67 0.44 15.11
C GLY A 213 14.27 -0.96 15.26
N CYS A 214 14.19 -1.56 16.45
CA CYS A 214 14.63 -2.93 16.72
C CYS A 214 13.62 -3.95 16.21
N ALA A 215 14.04 -4.92 15.40
CA ALA A 215 13.15 -5.97 14.86
C ALA A 215 12.62 -6.97 15.92
N ARG A 216 13.13 -6.91 17.15
CA ARG A 216 12.62 -7.66 18.31
C ARG A 216 11.25 -7.20 18.76
N TYR A 217 11.02 -5.88 18.81
CA TYR A 217 9.75 -5.29 19.23
C TYR A 217 8.94 -4.96 18.00
N LEU A 218 8.05 -5.87 17.64
CA LEU A 218 7.24 -5.76 16.44
C LEU A 218 5.89 -5.12 16.77
N GLU A 219 5.65 -3.93 16.22
CA GLU A 219 4.33 -3.29 16.26
C GLU A 219 3.30 -4.21 15.59
N LEU A 220 2.26 -4.63 16.32
CA LEU A 220 1.20 -5.50 15.79
C LEU A 220 -0.03 -4.70 15.36
N TRP A 221 -0.45 -3.75 16.19
CA TRP A 221 -1.75 -3.11 16.06
C TRP A 221 -1.69 -1.68 16.60
N ASN A 222 -2.09 -0.72 15.79
CA ASN A 222 -2.26 0.67 16.22
C ASN A 222 -3.75 0.97 16.50
N LEU A 223 -4.02 1.59 17.66
CA LEU A 223 -5.34 2.05 18.12
C LEU A 223 -5.35 3.59 18.15
N VAL A 224 -5.90 4.21 17.12
CA VAL A 224 -5.98 5.68 17.00
C VAL A 224 -7.27 6.20 17.62
N PHE A 225 -7.12 7.19 18.50
CA PHE A 225 -8.22 7.84 19.19
C PHE A 225 -8.50 9.20 18.57
N ILE A 226 -9.20 9.17 17.45
CA ILE A 226 -9.52 10.36 16.64
C ILE A 226 -10.39 11.31 17.48
N GLN A 227 -9.86 12.50 17.76
CA GLN A 227 -10.54 13.51 18.57
C GLN A 227 -10.26 14.95 18.12
N TYR A 228 -9.40 15.15 17.11
CA TYR A 228 -9.08 16.45 16.53
C TYR A 228 -9.20 16.44 15.01
N ASN A 229 -9.42 17.61 14.43
CA ASN A 229 -9.20 17.92 13.03
C ASN A 229 -8.03 18.91 12.92
N ARG A 230 -7.02 18.56 12.11
CA ARG A 230 -5.89 19.42 11.84
C ARG A 230 -6.17 20.31 10.63
N HIS A 231 -6.10 21.62 10.82
CA HIS A 231 -6.20 22.59 9.73
C HIS A 231 -4.84 23.10 9.25
N SER A 232 -3.82 23.03 10.11
CA SER A 232 -2.46 23.45 9.80
C SER A 232 -1.45 22.79 10.75
N PRO A 233 -0.11 22.93 10.53
CA PRO A 233 0.90 22.37 11.43
C PRO A 233 0.77 22.78 12.90
N THR A 234 0.11 23.92 13.19
CA THR A 234 -0.04 24.44 14.56
C THR A 234 -1.48 24.47 15.06
N GLN A 235 -2.47 24.20 14.21
CA GLN A 235 -3.89 24.32 14.57
C GLN A 235 -4.60 22.97 14.60
N LEU A 236 -5.01 22.58 15.81
CA LEU A 236 -5.84 21.41 16.10
C LEU A 236 -7.20 21.87 16.65
N GLU A 237 -8.28 21.48 15.98
CA GLU A 237 -9.65 21.75 16.41
C GLU A 237 -10.28 20.47 16.98
N PRO A 238 -10.87 20.48 18.18
CA PRO A 238 -11.61 19.33 18.70
C PRO A 238 -12.79 18.94 17.81
N LEU A 239 -12.94 17.64 17.54
CA LEU A 239 -14.09 17.12 16.82
C LEU A 239 -15.35 17.11 17.70
N PRO A 240 -16.55 17.24 17.13
CA PRO A 240 -17.82 17.22 17.87
C PRO A 240 -18.09 15.85 18.54
N ALA A 241 -17.49 14.79 18.02
CA ALA A 241 -17.53 13.45 18.58
C ALA A 241 -16.12 12.85 18.59
N LYS A 242 -15.90 11.91 19.51
CA LYS A 242 -14.68 11.10 19.55
C LYS A 242 -14.91 9.81 18.78
N HIS A 243 -13.89 9.37 18.06
CA HIS A 243 -13.95 8.23 17.17
C HIS A 243 -12.80 7.27 17.45
N VAL A 244 -12.93 6.04 16.99
CA VAL A 244 -11.85 5.04 17.03
C VAL A 244 -11.54 4.61 15.61
N ASP A 245 -10.25 4.55 15.31
CA ASP A 245 -9.69 3.95 14.11
C ASP A 245 -8.60 2.98 14.53
N THR A 246 -8.61 1.76 14.01
CA THR A 246 -7.56 0.78 14.32
C THR A 246 -7.04 0.15 13.05
N GLY A 247 -5.77 -0.24 13.09
CA GLY A 247 -5.11 -0.91 11.97
C GLY A 247 -4.09 -1.93 12.43
N MET A 248 -4.26 -3.18 12.00
CA MET A 248 -3.33 -4.29 12.21
C MET A 248 -3.00 -4.94 10.88
N GLY A 249 -1.71 -5.06 10.56
CA GLY A 249 -1.28 -5.71 9.32
C GLY A 249 -1.53 -7.21 9.38
N LEU A 250 -2.37 -7.76 8.49
CA LEU A 250 -2.73 -9.18 8.47
C LEU A 250 -1.49 -10.06 8.34
N GLU A 251 -0.61 -9.78 7.38
CA GLU A 251 0.59 -10.56 7.11
C GLU A 251 1.50 -10.63 8.34
N ARG A 252 1.53 -9.54 9.12
CA ARG A 252 2.35 -9.40 10.31
C ARG A 252 1.79 -10.21 11.47
N ILE A 253 0.49 -10.14 11.74
CA ILE A 253 -0.11 -10.96 12.81
C ILE A 253 -0.10 -12.44 12.44
N VAL A 254 -0.29 -12.79 11.16
CA VAL A 254 -0.22 -14.19 10.69
C VAL A 254 1.18 -14.76 10.88
N SER A 255 2.25 -13.99 10.63
CA SER A 255 3.62 -14.48 10.86
C SER A 255 3.90 -14.79 12.33
N VAL A 256 3.34 -13.99 13.24
CA VAL A 256 3.37 -14.26 14.67
C VAL A 256 2.59 -15.53 15.02
N LEU A 257 1.34 -15.66 14.57
CA LEU A 257 0.47 -16.79 14.92
C LEU A 257 0.95 -18.13 14.33
N GLN A 258 1.65 -18.08 13.20
CA GLN A 258 2.30 -19.23 12.58
C GLN A 258 3.72 -19.47 13.10
N ASN A 259 4.20 -18.63 14.01
CA ASN A 259 5.53 -18.72 14.62
C ASN A 259 6.65 -18.77 13.56
N VAL A 260 6.56 -17.91 12.55
CA VAL A 260 7.57 -17.76 11.50
C VAL A 260 8.29 -16.42 11.62
N ASN A 261 9.55 -16.38 11.19
CA ASN A 261 10.39 -15.19 11.35
C ASN A 261 10.14 -14.08 10.30
N SER A 262 9.32 -14.35 9.28
CA SER A 262 9.12 -13.46 8.14
C SER A 262 7.67 -13.53 7.65
N ASN A 263 7.11 -12.39 7.25
CA ASN A 263 5.80 -12.33 6.61
C ASN A 263 5.76 -13.21 5.34
N TYR A 264 6.88 -13.26 4.61
CA TYR A 264 7.05 -14.08 3.41
C TYR A 264 7.09 -15.59 3.67
N ARG A 265 7.14 -16.03 4.93
CA ARG A 265 7.13 -17.45 5.32
C ARG A 265 5.76 -17.93 5.80
N THR A 266 4.75 -17.07 5.70
CA THR A 266 3.37 -17.44 6.02
C THR A 266 2.71 -18.20 4.89
N ASP A 267 1.57 -18.81 5.17
CA ASP A 267 0.70 -19.42 4.16
C ASP A 267 0.20 -18.41 3.10
N LEU A 268 0.11 -17.11 3.43
CA LEU A 268 -0.27 -16.06 2.48
C LEU A 268 0.74 -15.87 1.33
N PHE A 269 2.02 -16.26 1.52
CA PHE A 269 3.08 -16.10 0.52
C PHE A 269 3.65 -17.42 0.02
N THR A 270 3.58 -18.47 0.82
CA THR A 270 4.22 -19.76 0.51
C THR A 270 3.77 -20.32 -0.85
N PRO A 271 2.47 -20.36 -1.21
CA PRO A 271 2.02 -20.81 -2.52
C PRO A 271 2.57 -19.96 -3.69
N ILE A 272 2.67 -18.64 -3.49
CA ILE A 272 3.18 -17.70 -4.50
C ILE A 272 4.68 -17.93 -4.70
N LEU A 273 5.45 -18.05 -3.62
CA LEU A 273 6.89 -18.31 -3.66
C LEU A 273 7.20 -19.69 -4.26
N GLN A 274 6.42 -20.71 -3.93
CA GLN A 274 6.51 -22.03 -4.55
C GLN A 274 6.23 -21.97 -6.04
N ARG A 275 5.26 -21.14 -6.47
CA ARG A 275 4.98 -20.95 -7.90
C ARG A 275 6.17 -20.33 -8.63
N ILE A 276 6.80 -19.32 -8.05
CA ILE A 276 8.03 -18.71 -8.60
C ILE A 276 9.15 -19.77 -8.68
N GLN A 277 9.31 -20.57 -7.63
CA GLN A 277 10.32 -21.62 -7.55
C GLN A 277 10.16 -22.69 -8.63
N GLN A 278 8.92 -23.16 -8.83
CA GLN A 278 8.58 -24.13 -9.87
C GLN A 278 8.87 -23.58 -11.27
N LEU A 279 8.53 -22.32 -11.53
CA LEU A 279 8.79 -21.68 -12.82
C LEU A 279 10.30 -21.54 -13.07
N ALA A 280 11.08 -21.23 -12.03
CA ALA A 280 12.53 -21.06 -12.14
C ALA A 280 13.29 -22.41 -12.21
N GLY A 281 12.64 -23.52 -11.86
CA GLY A 281 13.31 -24.82 -11.74
C GLY A 281 14.36 -24.86 -10.62
N HIS A 282 14.20 -24.00 -9.59
CA HIS A 282 15.14 -23.87 -8.49
C HIS A 282 14.88 -24.89 -7.36
N SER A 283 15.96 -25.41 -6.79
CA SER A 283 15.92 -26.11 -5.49
C SER A 283 15.62 -25.16 -4.33
N ASP A 284 15.28 -25.70 -3.16
CA ASP A 284 15.08 -24.88 -1.95
C ASP A 284 16.35 -24.09 -1.59
N ALA A 285 17.53 -24.68 -1.75
CA ALA A 285 18.80 -23.98 -1.51
C ALA A 285 19.00 -22.78 -2.44
N GLN A 286 18.61 -22.91 -3.72
CA GLN A 286 18.67 -21.81 -4.68
C GLN A 286 17.63 -20.73 -4.36
N ARG A 287 16.44 -21.09 -3.86
CA ARG A 287 15.45 -20.12 -3.37
C ARG A 287 15.99 -19.34 -2.17
N GLU A 288 16.51 -20.03 -1.15
CA GLU A 288 17.04 -19.37 0.06
C GLU A 288 18.28 -18.49 -0.26
N ALA A 289 19.07 -18.83 -1.27
CA ALA A 289 20.15 -17.97 -1.74
C ALA A 289 19.67 -16.70 -2.48
N ASN A 290 18.40 -16.67 -2.93
CA ASN A 290 17.82 -15.60 -3.75
C ASN A 290 16.53 -15.03 -3.11
N LEU A 291 16.48 -14.90 -1.78
CA LEU A 291 15.28 -14.45 -1.07
C LEU A 291 14.75 -13.10 -1.58
N THR A 292 15.63 -12.11 -1.79
CA THR A 292 15.18 -10.78 -2.23
C THR A 292 14.45 -10.80 -3.57
N PRO A 293 14.99 -11.37 -4.66
CA PRO A 293 14.24 -11.52 -5.91
C PRO A 293 12.89 -12.21 -5.72
N TYR A 294 12.85 -13.33 -4.98
CA TYR A 294 11.62 -14.08 -4.73
C TYR A 294 10.55 -13.25 -4.00
N ARG A 295 10.96 -12.53 -2.96
CA ARG A 295 10.08 -11.67 -2.16
C ARG A 295 9.55 -10.49 -2.97
N VAL A 296 10.41 -9.81 -3.73
CA VAL A 296 10.00 -8.68 -4.59
C VAL A 296 9.01 -9.15 -5.66
N ILE A 297 9.27 -10.28 -6.32
CA ILE A 297 8.36 -10.83 -7.33
C ILE A 297 7.00 -11.17 -6.70
N ALA A 298 6.98 -11.85 -5.55
CA ALA A 298 5.74 -12.25 -4.90
C ALA A 298 4.91 -11.03 -4.45
N ASP A 299 5.54 -10.06 -3.79
CA ASP A 299 4.89 -8.83 -3.35
C ASP A 299 4.36 -8.00 -4.53
N HIS A 300 5.20 -7.74 -5.54
CA HIS A 300 4.81 -6.89 -6.66
C HIS A 300 3.78 -7.57 -7.57
N ALA A 301 3.78 -8.91 -7.69
CA ALA A 301 2.73 -9.64 -8.38
C ALA A 301 1.38 -9.50 -7.64
N ARG A 302 1.38 -9.52 -6.30
CA ARG A 302 0.18 -9.22 -5.49
C ARG A 302 -0.31 -7.80 -5.76
N ALA A 303 0.57 -6.82 -5.59
CA ALA A 303 0.25 -5.41 -5.80
C ALA A 303 -0.30 -5.11 -7.20
N ALA A 304 0.36 -5.62 -8.25
CA ALA A 304 -0.08 -5.43 -9.62
C ALA A 304 -1.43 -6.09 -9.91
N ALA A 305 -1.65 -7.33 -9.42
CA ALA A 305 -2.93 -8.02 -9.61
C ALA A 305 -4.10 -7.25 -8.99
N PHE A 306 -3.96 -6.76 -7.76
CA PHE A 306 -5.00 -5.97 -7.09
C PHE A 306 -5.23 -4.61 -7.76
N LEU A 307 -4.16 -3.92 -8.19
CA LEU A 307 -4.31 -2.65 -8.92
C LEU A 307 -5.05 -2.82 -10.25
N ILE A 308 -4.70 -3.86 -11.02
CA ILE A 308 -5.36 -4.14 -12.30
C ILE A 308 -6.82 -4.56 -12.06
N ALA A 309 -7.10 -5.35 -11.02
CA ALA A 309 -8.46 -5.71 -10.64
C ALA A 309 -9.32 -4.49 -10.26
N ASP A 310 -8.71 -3.48 -9.64
CA ASP A 310 -9.34 -2.20 -9.33
C ASP A 310 -9.34 -1.20 -10.52
N GLY A 311 -8.89 -1.63 -11.71
CA GLY A 311 -9.01 -0.87 -12.95
C GLY A 311 -7.79 -0.02 -13.34
N VAL A 312 -6.65 -0.16 -12.67
CA VAL A 312 -5.41 0.55 -13.05
C VAL A 312 -4.76 -0.11 -14.26
N ILE A 313 -4.42 0.73 -15.25
CA ILE A 313 -3.71 0.30 -16.46
C ILE A 313 -2.29 0.90 -16.44
N PRO A 314 -1.22 0.12 -16.65
CA PRO A 314 0.16 0.62 -16.69
C PRO A 314 0.37 1.81 -17.63
N GLY A 315 1.01 2.87 -17.15
CA GLY A 315 1.17 4.16 -17.85
C GLY A 315 2.38 4.98 -17.38
N ASN A 316 2.48 6.24 -17.81
CA ASN A 316 3.65 7.10 -17.55
C ASN A 316 3.48 8.06 -16.36
N THR A 317 2.27 8.18 -15.79
CA THR A 317 1.97 9.19 -14.77
C THR A 317 1.09 8.64 -13.65
N GLY A 318 1.23 9.19 -12.44
CA GLY A 318 0.36 8.90 -11.30
C GLY A 318 0.25 7.41 -10.97
N ARG A 319 -0.98 6.95 -10.70
CA ARG A 319 -1.29 5.55 -10.34
C ARG A 319 -0.83 4.55 -11.40
N ASN A 320 -0.99 4.94 -12.66
CA ASN A 320 -0.62 4.13 -13.83
C ASN A 320 0.91 3.95 -13.91
N TYR A 321 1.69 4.99 -13.56
CA TYR A 321 3.14 4.88 -13.45
C TYR A 321 3.55 3.91 -12.36
N VAL A 322 2.93 3.98 -11.18
CA VAL A 322 3.24 3.06 -10.10
C VAL A 322 2.97 1.62 -10.54
N CYS A 323 1.77 1.32 -11.06
CA CYS A 323 1.44 -0.02 -11.57
C CYS A 323 2.47 -0.52 -12.59
N ARG A 324 2.89 0.34 -13.54
CA ARG A 324 3.98 0.03 -14.46
C ARG A 324 5.29 -0.27 -13.73
N MET A 325 5.69 0.57 -12.79
CA MET A 325 6.97 0.50 -12.08
C MET A 325 7.09 -0.82 -11.30
N ILE A 326 6.09 -1.21 -10.51
CA ILE A 326 6.14 -2.47 -9.75
C ILE A 326 6.17 -3.70 -10.68
N ILE A 327 5.44 -3.69 -11.81
CA ILE A 327 5.54 -4.77 -12.82
C ILE A 327 6.97 -4.88 -13.36
N ARG A 328 7.56 -3.74 -13.78
CA ARG A 328 8.91 -3.71 -14.35
C ARG A 328 10.00 -4.09 -13.35
N ARG A 329 9.86 -3.67 -12.10
CA ARG A 329 10.78 -4.03 -11.02
C ARG A 329 10.71 -5.53 -10.72
N ALA A 330 9.51 -6.11 -10.67
CA ALA A 330 9.33 -7.55 -10.53
C ALA A 330 9.95 -8.32 -11.70
N HIS A 331 9.70 -7.87 -12.94
CA HIS A 331 10.30 -8.45 -14.14
C HIS A 331 11.83 -8.45 -14.07
N ARG A 332 12.45 -7.32 -13.70
CA ARG A 332 13.90 -7.22 -13.52
C ARG A 332 14.43 -8.24 -12.51
N PHE A 333 13.77 -8.40 -11.36
CA PHE A 333 14.20 -9.39 -10.36
C PHE A 333 13.98 -10.82 -10.86
N GLY A 334 12.99 -11.04 -11.73
CA GLY A 334 12.81 -12.27 -12.49
C GLY A 334 14.04 -12.61 -13.33
N ASN A 335 14.60 -11.63 -14.05
CA ASN A 335 15.79 -11.83 -14.88
C ASN A 335 17.00 -12.26 -14.03
N GLU A 336 17.12 -11.77 -12.78
CA GLU A 336 18.20 -12.18 -11.87
C GLU A 336 18.14 -13.65 -11.45
N ILE A 337 16.94 -14.23 -11.44
CA ILE A 337 16.73 -15.64 -11.11
C ILE A 337 16.49 -16.51 -12.35
N GLY A 338 16.83 -16.00 -13.54
CA GLY A 338 16.85 -16.78 -14.79
C GLY A 338 15.55 -16.80 -15.59
N PHE A 339 14.61 -15.88 -15.33
CA PHE A 339 13.48 -15.69 -16.24
C PHE A 339 13.88 -14.88 -17.47
N HIS A 340 13.49 -15.37 -18.65
CA HIS A 340 13.73 -14.72 -19.95
C HIS A 340 12.46 -14.60 -20.79
N GLU A 341 11.34 -15.14 -20.29
CA GLU A 341 10.02 -15.13 -20.92
C GLU A 341 9.02 -14.57 -19.91
N PRO A 342 7.88 -13.97 -20.35
CA PRO A 342 6.86 -13.48 -19.46
C PRO A 342 6.42 -14.52 -18.41
N PHE A 343 6.40 -14.11 -17.15
CA PHE A 343 6.13 -15.03 -16.03
C PHE A 343 5.13 -14.48 -15.02
N LEU A 344 4.94 -13.16 -14.94
CA LEU A 344 4.13 -12.53 -13.89
C LEU A 344 2.67 -12.96 -13.95
N ALA A 345 2.10 -13.19 -15.12
CA ALA A 345 0.74 -13.73 -15.25
C ALA A 345 0.57 -15.10 -14.56
N ARG A 346 1.60 -15.96 -14.60
CA ARG A 346 1.59 -17.28 -13.96
C ARG A 346 1.80 -17.21 -12.45
N VAL A 347 2.49 -16.17 -11.96
CA VAL A 347 2.63 -15.88 -10.53
C VAL A 347 1.33 -15.25 -10.00
N ALA A 348 0.74 -14.31 -10.73
CA ALA A 348 -0.54 -13.70 -10.41
C ALA A 348 -1.69 -14.72 -10.34
N ALA A 349 -1.64 -15.81 -11.12
CA ALA A 349 -2.60 -16.90 -10.96
C ALA A 349 -2.55 -17.54 -9.55
N ALA A 350 -1.37 -17.67 -8.93
CA ALA A 350 -1.25 -18.14 -7.55
C ALA A 350 -1.75 -17.08 -6.55
N VAL A 351 -1.55 -15.79 -6.83
CA VAL A 351 -2.16 -14.69 -6.05
C VAL A 351 -3.68 -14.78 -6.09
N ILE A 352 -4.27 -14.93 -7.28
CA ILE A 352 -5.72 -15.00 -7.43
C ILE A 352 -6.28 -16.19 -6.65
N ALA A 353 -5.62 -17.35 -6.73
CA ALA A 353 -6.04 -18.53 -5.97
C ALA A 353 -6.00 -18.33 -4.45
N GLU A 354 -5.02 -17.58 -3.94
CA GLU A 354 -4.87 -17.30 -2.51
C GLU A 354 -5.91 -16.29 -1.99
N TYR A 355 -6.28 -15.31 -2.82
CA TYR A 355 -7.05 -14.14 -2.37
C TYR A 355 -8.50 -14.08 -2.88
N SER A 356 -8.90 -14.86 -3.90
CA SER A 356 -10.21 -14.72 -4.55
C SER A 356 -11.41 -14.97 -3.64
N ALA A 357 -11.25 -15.80 -2.61
CA ALA A 357 -12.32 -16.05 -1.64
C ALA A 357 -12.70 -14.78 -0.84
N ALA A 358 -11.70 -13.95 -0.49
CA ALA A 358 -11.92 -12.67 0.18
C ALA A 358 -12.16 -11.52 -0.80
N TYR A 359 -11.58 -11.60 -2.00
CA TYR A 359 -11.63 -10.56 -3.03
C TYR A 359 -12.05 -11.14 -4.40
N PRO A 360 -13.35 -11.41 -4.61
CA PRO A 360 -13.84 -12.07 -5.83
C PRO A 360 -13.59 -11.29 -7.12
N GLU A 361 -13.32 -9.98 -7.03
CA GLU A 361 -12.90 -9.16 -8.18
C GLU A 361 -11.62 -9.68 -8.85
N LEU A 362 -10.70 -10.32 -8.11
CA LEU A 362 -9.49 -10.89 -8.68
C LEU A 362 -9.80 -12.00 -9.69
N GLU A 363 -10.76 -12.87 -9.36
CA GLU A 363 -11.20 -13.95 -10.25
C GLU A 363 -11.95 -13.37 -11.44
N ARG A 364 -12.87 -12.42 -11.22
CA ARG A 364 -13.59 -11.73 -12.31
C ARG A 364 -12.64 -11.06 -13.30
N GLN A 365 -11.51 -10.52 -12.83
CA GLN A 365 -10.53 -9.79 -13.63
C GLN A 365 -9.32 -10.63 -14.06
N GLN A 366 -9.33 -11.95 -13.85
CA GLN A 366 -8.16 -12.81 -14.11
C GLN A 366 -7.60 -12.67 -15.53
N LEU A 367 -8.47 -12.58 -16.56
CA LEU A 367 -8.05 -12.40 -17.95
C LEU A 367 -7.40 -11.04 -18.20
N ALA A 368 -7.96 -9.97 -17.63
CA ALA A 368 -7.41 -8.62 -17.73
C ALA A 368 -6.05 -8.51 -17.03
N ILE A 369 -5.93 -9.11 -15.84
CA ILE A 369 -4.68 -9.20 -15.07
C ILE A 369 -3.61 -9.93 -15.89
N ALA A 370 -3.92 -11.13 -16.38
CA ALA A 370 -2.98 -11.94 -17.14
C ALA A 370 -2.49 -11.23 -18.41
N ARG A 371 -3.41 -10.63 -19.18
CA ARG A 371 -3.07 -9.89 -20.41
C ARG A 371 -2.21 -8.66 -20.12
N THR A 372 -2.60 -7.85 -19.14
CA THR A 372 -1.92 -6.60 -18.80
C THR A 372 -0.49 -6.85 -18.32
N LEU A 373 -0.29 -7.86 -17.45
CA LEU A 373 1.05 -8.24 -16.98
C LEU A 373 1.92 -8.71 -18.15
N THR A 374 1.40 -9.61 -18.99
CA THR A 374 2.14 -10.14 -20.16
C THR A 374 2.53 -9.04 -21.14
N ASP A 375 1.60 -8.15 -21.48
CA ASP A 375 1.83 -7.06 -22.43
C ASP A 375 2.89 -6.08 -21.90
N GLU A 376 2.90 -5.77 -20.61
CA GLU A 376 3.89 -4.88 -20.01
C GLU A 376 5.27 -5.55 -19.90
N GLU A 377 5.36 -6.84 -19.55
CA GLU A 377 6.64 -7.58 -19.59
C GLU A 377 7.25 -7.57 -20.99
N LEU A 378 6.45 -7.89 -22.02
CA LEU A 378 6.89 -7.89 -23.42
C LEU A 378 7.28 -6.51 -23.94
N ARG A 379 6.68 -5.43 -23.42
CA ARG A 379 7.06 -4.05 -23.77
C ARG A 379 8.37 -3.67 -23.10
N PHE A 380 8.52 -3.99 -21.82
CA PHE A 380 9.70 -3.60 -21.05
C PHE A 380 10.95 -4.36 -21.47
N GLN A 381 10.82 -5.66 -21.80
CA GLN A 381 11.93 -6.48 -22.29
C GLN A 381 12.64 -5.84 -23.50
N ARG A 382 11.91 -5.13 -24.37
CA ARG A 382 12.49 -4.48 -25.57
C ARG A 382 13.40 -3.30 -25.24
N THR A 383 13.22 -2.68 -24.07
CA THR A 383 13.91 -1.44 -23.70
C THR A 383 14.89 -1.62 -22.55
N VAL A 384 14.65 -2.59 -21.65
CA VAL A 384 15.42 -2.75 -20.41
C VAL A 384 16.89 -3.04 -20.68
N ASP A 385 17.20 -3.88 -21.67
CA ASP A 385 18.58 -4.30 -21.96
C ASP A 385 19.47 -3.09 -22.34
N GLN A 386 18.91 -2.15 -23.12
CA GLN A 386 19.61 -0.92 -23.50
C GLN A 386 19.84 -0.01 -22.30
N GLY A 387 18.82 0.18 -21.46
CA GLY A 387 18.95 0.98 -20.24
C GLY A 387 19.95 0.41 -19.24
N VAL A 388 19.95 -0.90 -19.05
CA VAL A 388 20.91 -1.58 -18.16
C VAL A 388 22.33 -1.46 -18.70
N ALA A 389 22.55 -1.71 -19.99
CA ALA A 389 23.88 -1.56 -20.60
C ALA A 389 24.41 -0.11 -20.50
N GLN A 390 23.52 0.88 -20.68
CA GLN A 390 23.89 2.28 -20.48
C GLN A 390 24.25 2.55 -19.01
N LEU A 391 23.45 2.06 -18.05
CA LEU A 391 23.76 2.22 -16.63
C LEU A 391 25.09 1.56 -16.26
N GLU A 392 25.42 0.38 -16.81
CA GLU A 392 26.72 -0.26 -16.60
C GLU A 392 27.87 0.63 -17.07
N THR A 393 27.72 1.26 -18.23
CA THR A 393 28.72 2.22 -18.76
C THR A 393 28.91 3.40 -17.81
N LEU A 394 27.81 4.00 -17.32
CA LEU A 394 27.86 5.12 -16.37
C LEU A 394 28.47 4.69 -15.03
N THR A 395 28.18 3.46 -14.59
CA THR A 395 28.71 2.88 -13.35
C THR A 395 30.22 2.68 -13.44
N ASP A 396 30.73 2.15 -14.55
CA ASP A 396 32.17 1.96 -14.75
C ASP A 396 32.91 3.30 -14.81
N GLU A 397 32.29 4.34 -15.38
CA GLU A 397 32.81 5.70 -15.36
C GLU A 397 32.90 6.25 -13.93
N MET A 398 31.80 6.16 -13.16
CA MET A 398 31.75 6.58 -11.75
C MET A 398 32.84 5.93 -10.91
N LEU A 399 33.05 4.62 -11.08
CA LEU A 399 34.10 3.88 -10.36
C LEU A 399 35.51 4.36 -10.72
N ARG A 400 35.76 4.73 -12.00
CA ARG A 400 37.06 5.28 -12.42
C ARG A 400 37.34 6.64 -11.80
N ILE A 401 36.33 7.50 -11.71
CA ILE A 401 36.45 8.85 -11.15
C ILE A 401 36.18 8.91 -9.64
N LYS A 402 35.89 7.77 -9.01
CA LYS A 402 35.57 7.60 -7.58
C LYS A 402 34.35 8.42 -7.13
N GLU A 403 33.35 8.52 -8.01
CA GLU A 403 32.07 9.14 -7.70
C GLU A 403 31.15 8.10 -7.05
N ALA A 404 30.56 8.44 -5.89
CA ALA A 404 29.72 7.52 -5.12
C ALA A 404 28.24 7.60 -5.49
N GLN A 405 27.81 8.62 -6.24
CA GLN A 405 26.42 8.87 -6.58
C GLN A 405 26.25 9.20 -8.06
N LEU A 406 25.29 8.55 -8.72
CA LEU A 406 24.92 8.90 -10.08
C LEU A 406 24.18 10.23 -10.07
N ASP A 407 24.69 11.20 -10.82
CA ASP A 407 24.05 12.50 -11.02
C ASP A 407 22.58 12.35 -11.46
N GLY A 408 21.74 13.23 -10.92
CA GLY A 408 20.30 13.17 -11.09
C GLY A 408 19.84 13.40 -12.54
N ALA A 409 20.53 14.23 -13.31
CA ALA A 409 20.21 14.45 -14.72
C ALA A 409 20.58 13.22 -15.58
N ARG A 410 21.70 12.55 -15.27
CA ARG A 410 22.08 11.27 -15.90
C ARG A 410 21.10 10.15 -15.55
N ALA A 411 20.64 10.09 -14.30
CA ALA A 411 19.59 9.17 -13.89
C ALA A 411 18.24 9.48 -14.59
N PHE A 412 17.94 10.76 -14.80
CA PHE A 412 16.76 11.18 -15.55
C PHE A 412 16.86 10.82 -17.03
N ASP A 413 18.05 10.89 -17.65
CA ASP A 413 18.26 10.44 -19.03
C ASP A 413 18.04 8.92 -19.18
N LEU A 414 18.53 8.11 -18.23
CA LEU A 414 18.21 6.67 -18.17
C LEU A 414 16.70 6.41 -18.17
N TYR A 415 15.95 7.22 -17.42
CA TYR A 415 14.50 7.15 -17.36
C TYR A 415 13.82 7.61 -18.66
N ALA A 416 14.15 8.81 -19.14
CA ALA A 416 13.46 9.47 -20.24
C ALA A 416 13.83 8.88 -21.61
N THR A 417 15.11 8.57 -21.82
CA THR A 417 15.65 8.10 -23.10
C THR A 417 15.65 6.59 -23.19
N TYR A 418 16.07 5.89 -22.13
CA TYR A 418 16.25 4.43 -22.14
C TYR A 418 15.12 3.67 -21.42
N GLY A 419 14.14 4.39 -20.86
CA GLY A 419 12.97 3.78 -20.22
C GLY A 419 13.28 3.00 -18.94
N LEU A 420 14.45 3.22 -18.33
CA LEU A 420 14.90 2.56 -17.09
C LEU A 420 14.39 3.36 -15.88
N PRO A 421 13.41 2.84 -15.12
CA PRO A 421 12.87 3.52 -13.94
C PRO A 421 13.96 3.79 -12.89
N LEU A 422 13.84 4.91 -12.18
CA LEU A 422 14.77 5.30 -11.11
C LEU A 422 14.94 4.18 -10.07
N GLU A 423 13.87 3.46 -9.75
CA GLU A 423 13.85 2.37 -8.78
C GLU A 423 14.76 1.21 -9.23
N ILE A 424 14.75 0.88 -10.52
CA ILE A 424 15.61 -0.17 -11.07
C ILE A 424 17.06 0.31 -11.09
N THR A 425 17.30 1.58 -11.44
CA THR A 425 18.62 2.22 -11.38
C THR A 425 19.20 2.17 -9.96
N ARG A 426 18.41 2.54 -8.95
CA ARG A 426 18.79 2.48 -7.53
C ARG A 426 19.09 1.05 -7.09
N ASP A 427 18.24 0.09 -7.46
CA ASP A 427 18.43 -1.32 -7.13
C ASP A 427 19.74 -1.89 -7.74
N LEU A 428 20.11 -1.47 -8.96
CA LEU A 428 21.37 -1.87 -9.61
C LEU A 428 22.60 -1.25 -8.96
N LEU A 429 22.58 0.06 -8.70
CA LEU A 429 23.71 0.78 -8.12
C LEU A 429 23.99 0.37 -6.67
N ARG A 430 22.94 0.12 -5.88
CA ARG A 430 23.08 -0.31 -4.48
C ARG A 430 23.86 -1.63 -4.35
N LYS A 431 23.76 -2.54 -5.32
CA LYS A 431 24.56 -3.79 -5.34
C LYS A 431 26.07 -3.55 -5.44
N ARG A 432 26.48 -2.36 -5.88
CA ARG A 432 27.87 -1.93 -5.96
C ARG A 432 28.21 -0.83 -4.95
N GLU A 433 27.38 -0.67 -3.91
CA GLU A 433 27.54 0.36 -2.88
C GLU A 433 27.52 1.80 -3.43
N LEU A 434 26.86 2.00 -4.57
CA LEU A 434 26.68 3.31 -5.21
C LEU A 434 25.25 3.83 -5.00
N GLY A 435 25.10 5.15 -5.00
CA GLY A 435 23.82 5.85 -4.85
C GLY A 435 23.35 6.56 -6.12
N VAL A 436 22.19 7.23 -6.02
CA VAL A 436 21.66 8.15 -7.04
C VAL A 436 21.31 9.45 -6.35
N ASP A 437 21.60 10.58 -7.00
CA ASP A 437 21.06 11.87 -6.60
C ASP A 437 19.56 11.95 -6.97
N GLU A 438 18.71 11.52 -6.04
CA GLU A 438 17.26 11.57 -6.21
C GLU A 438 16.72 13.01 -6.25
N ILE A 439 17.38 13.95 -5.58
CA ILE A 439 16.95 15.35 -5.55
C ILE A 439 17.16 15.95 -6.94
N GLY A 440 18.34 15.74 -7.52
CA GLY A 440 18.66 16.12 -8.89
C GLY A 440 17.76 15.42 -9.92
N PHE A 441 17.45 14.13 -9.73
CA PHE A 441 16.53 13.42 -10.61
C PHE A 441 15.14 14.06 -10.61
N ARG A 442 14.59 14.37 -9.42
CA ARG A 442 13.28 15.01 -9.30
C ARG A 442 13.29 16.40 -9.91
N ALA A 443 14.36 17.17 -9.73
CA ALA A 443 14.52 18.48 -10.36
C ALA A 443 14.51 18.37 -11.90
N ALA A 444 15.28 17.43 -12.47
CA ALA A 444 15.32 17.20 -13.91
C ALA A 444 13.96 16.71 -14.47
N LEU A 445 13.25 15.86 -13.72
CA LEU A 445 11.90 15.40 -14.07
C LEU A 445 10.90 16.56 -14.10
N GLU A 446 10.93 17.46 -13.10
CA GLU A 446 10.05 18.63 -13.06
C GLU A 446 10.38 19.62 -14.17
N GLU A 447 11.66 19.88 -14.44
CA GLU A 447 12.09 20.71 -15.57
C GLU A 447 11.59 20.13 -16.91
N HIS A 448 11.75 18.82 -17.12
CA HIS A 448 11.24 18.16 -18.31
C HIS A 448 9.71 18.23 -18.41
N LYS A 449 8.98 18.12 -17.29
CA LYS A 449 7.51 18.31 -17.28
C LYS A 449 7.13 19.72 -17.71
N LEU A 450 7.86 20.75 -17.26
CA LEU A 450 7.63 22.14 -17.65
C LEU A 450 7.90 22.34 -19.15
N ILE A 451 9.01 21.80 -19.67
CA ILE A 451 9.43 21.93 -21.08
C ILE A 451 8.51 21.16 -22.03
N SER A 452 8.13 19.93 -21.68
CA SER A 452 7.28 19.05 -22.51
C SER A 452 5.79 19.49 -22.56
N GLY A 453 5.43 20.62 -21.94
CA GLY A 453 4.06 21.11 -21.85
C GLY A 453 3.18 20.31 -20.88
N ALA A 454 3.71 19.29 -20.21
CA ALA A 454 3.01 18.57 -19.15
C ALA A 454 2.68 19.48 -17.95
N GLY A 455 3.47 20.54 -17.72
CA GLY A 455 3.19 21.59 -16.74
C GLY A 455 2.01 22.49 -17.11
N GLN A 456 1.79 22.80 -18.39
CA GLN A 456 0.56 23.49 -18.84
C GLN A 456 -0.66 22.57 -18.84
N ALA A 457 -0.43 21.26 -18.88
CA ALA A 457 -1.46 20.23 -18.72
C ALA A 457 -1.71 19.82 -17.25
N MET A 458 -0.95 20.32 -16.27
CA MET A 458 -1.16 20.06 -14.83
C MET A 458 -1.47 21.31 -14.02
N GLY A 459 -1.66 22.47 -14.68
CA GLY A 459 -2.53 23.53 -14.17
C GLY A 459 -3.96 23.24 -14.61
N ALA A 460 -4.76 22.64 -13.72
CA ALA A 460 -6.15 22.24 -13.94
C ALA A 460 -6.39 21.11 -14.97
N LYS A 461 -6.03 19.87 -14.60
CA LYS A 461 -6.76 18.69 -15.06
C LYS A 461 -7.35 17.97 -13.86
N ASP A 462 -8.62 17.61 -13.77
CA ASP A 462 -9.89 18.10 -14.32
C ASP A 462 -10.92 17.39 -13.43
N ALA A 463 -11.13 17.84 -12.17
CA ALA A 463 -12.31 17.40 -11.39
C ALA A 463 -13.61 17.75 -12.15
N GLY A 464 -13.52 18.71 -13.07
CA GLY A 464 -14.52 19.00 -14.07
C GLY A 464 -14.66 17.97 -15.20
N ALA A 465 -13.69 17.11 -15.52
CA ALA A 465 -13.80 16.18 -16.67
C ALA A 465 -14.88 15.14 -16.41
N ALA A 466 -14.75 14.40 -15.30
CA ALA A 466 -15.74 13.42 -14.88
C ALA A 466 -17.12 14.08 -14.70
N GLN A 467 -17.16 15.28 -14.13
CA GLN A 467 -18.41 16.04 -13.98
C GLN A 467 -19.00 16.49 -15.33
N LYS A 468 -18.17 16.88 -16.31
CA LYS A 468 -18.60 17.23 -17.68
C LYS A 468 -19.11 16.01 -18.44
N TYR A 469 -18.44 14.84 -18.29
CA TYR A 469 -18.91 13.60 -18.91
C TYR A 469 -20.20 13.10 -18.25
N ALA A 470 -20.33 13.20 -16.93
CA ALA A 470 -21.55 12.87 -16.20
C ALA A 470 -22.71 13.82 -16.58
N GLN A 471 -22.43 15.13 -16.70
CA GLN A 471 -23.42 16.11 -17.14
C GLN A 471 -23.85 15.86 -18.60
N LEU A 472 -22.90 15.60 -19.50
CA LEU A 472 -23.21 15.29 -20.89
C LEU A 472 -24.03 14.00 -21.01
N LEU A 473 -23.70 12.97 -20.23
CA LEU A 473 -24.48 11.73 -20.16
C LEU A 473 -25.92 12.02 -19.74
N ALA A 474 -26.11 12.82 -18.68
CA ALA A 474 -27.44 13.21 -18.20
C ALA A 474 -28.22 14.04 -19.24
N GLU A 475 -27.57 14.96 -19.96
CA GLU A 475 -28.17 15.76 -21.03
C GLU A 475 -28.61 14.88 -22.21
N LEU A 476 -27.77 13.93 -22.63
CA LEU A 476 -28.07 13.00 -23.72
C LEU A 476 -29.19 12.01 -23.35
N GLN A 477 -29.24 11.56 -22.09
CA GLN A 477 -30.33 10.73 -21.57
C GLN A 477 -31.65 11.50 -21.48
N ALA A 478 -31.61 12.74 -20.97
CA ALA A 478 -32.79 13.62 -20.94
C ALA A 478 -33.32 13.95 -22.34
N ALA A 479 -32.43 14.08 -23.33
CA ALA A 479 -32.78 14.26 -24.73
C ALA A 479 -33.19 12.95 -25.45
N SER A 480 -33.21 11.81 -24.76
CA SER A 480 -33.50 10.47 -25.30
C SER A 480 -32.56 10.03 -26.44
N VAL A 481 -31.34 10.56 -26.47
CA VAL A 481 -30.28 10.16 -27.41
C VAL A 481 -29.56 8.91 -26.92
N LEU A 482 -29.47 8.70 -25.60
CA LEU A 482 -28.90 7.52 -24.95
C LEU A 482 -29.90 6.87 -23.98
N PRO A 483 -29.86 5.54 -23.78
CA PRO A 483 -30.69 4.85 -22.79
C PRO A 483 -30.20 5.12 -21.35
N GLU A 484 -31.07 4.87 -20.35
CA GLU A 484 -30.72 5.00 -18.92
C GLU A 484 -29.54 4.09 -18.52
N SER A 485 -29.35 2.96 -19.20
CA SER A 485 -28.21 2.06 -19.03
C SER A 485 -26.87 2.65 -19.48
N GLY A 486 -26.88 3.81 -20.14
CA GLY A 486 -25.68 4.54 -20.55
C GLY A 486 -25.05 4.00 -21.83
N VAL A 487 -23.72 3.92 -21.83
CA VAL A 487 -22.91 3.50 -22.98
C VAL A 487 -22.11 2.24 -22.65
N GLU A 488 -21.97 1.34 -23.61
CA GLU A 488 -21.07 0.19 -23.51
C GLU A 488 -19.68 0.58 -24.02
N HIS A 489 -18.64 0.16 -23.29
CA HIS A 489 -17.26 0.45 -23.67
C HIS A 489 -16.67 -0.72 -24.46
N GLU A 490 -16.50 -0.54 -25.77
CA GLU A 490 -15.96 -1.56 -26.69
C GLU A 490 -14.58 -1.14 -27.27
N PRO A 491 -13.48 -1.35 -26.53
CA PRO A 491 -12.14 -0.89 -26.95
C PRO A 491 -11.47 -1.79 -28.00
N HIS A 492 -12.08 -2.93 -28.35
CA HIS A 492 -11.51 -3.95 -29.23
C HIS A 492 -12.49 -4.42 -30.32
N GLY A 493 -13.47 -3.59 -30.66
CA GLY A 493 -14.42 -3.84 -31.75
C GLY A 493 -13.80 -3.64 -33.15
N ALA A 494 -14.63 -3.70 -34.18
CA ALA A 494 -14.23 -3.40 -35.54
C ALA A 494 -13.63 -1.98 -35.65
N LEU A 495 -12.55 -1.82 -36.42
CA LEU A 495 -11.89 -0.51 -36.64
C LEU A 495 -12.77 0.47 -37.43
N GLU A 496 -13.85 -0.03 -38.01
CA GLU A 496 -14.82 0.72 -38.78
C GLU A 496 -16.22 0.35 -38.28
N SER A 497 -16.98 1.36 -37.88
CA SER A 497 -18.40 1.23 -37.54
C SER A 497 -19.18 2.38 -38.17
N SER A 498 -20.45 2.14 -38.48
CA SER A 498 -21.37 3.15 -39.01
C SER A 498 -22.43 3.43 -37.96
N GLU A 499 -22.06 4.23 -36.97
CA GLU A 499 -22.91 4.60 -35.83
C GLU A 499 -23.28 6.10 -35.89
N THR A 500 -24.31 6.47 -35.13
CA THR A 500 -24.66 7.89 -34.95
C THR A 500 -23.75 8.51 -33.89
N LEU A 501 -23.03 9.59 -34.23
CA LEU A 501 -22.20 10.34 -33.30
C LEU A 501 -23.08 11.13 -32.32
N ALA A 502 -23.24 10.64 -31.10
CA ALA A 502 -24.08 11.27 -30.07
C ALA A 502 -23.48 12.59 -29.54
N ALA A 503 -22.16 12.63 -29.34
CA ALA A 503 -21.45 13.84 -28.91
C ALA A 503 -19.96 13.73 -29.22
N LEU A 504 -19.30 14.89 -29.37
CA LEU A 504 -17.87 15.00 -29.64
C LEU A 504 -17.26 16.03 -28.68
N LEU A 505 -16.21 15.65 -27.96
CA LEU A 505 -15.56 16.49 -26.97
C LEU A 505 -14.06 16.59 -27.25
N VAL A 506 -13.53 17.82 -27.30
CA VAL A 506 -12.08 18.05 -27.36
C VAL A 506 -11.68 18.87 -26.14
N ASN A 507 -10.79 18.34 -25.29
CA ASN A 507 -10.41 18.96 -24.02
C ASN A 507 -11.63 19.33 -23.13
N GLY A 508 -12.67 18.48 -23.13
CA GLY A 508 -13.88 18.66 -22.32
C GLY A 508 -14.85 19.74 -22.83
N LYS A 509 -14.70 20.23 -24.08
CA LYS A 509 -15.65 21.15 -24.71
C LYS A 509 -16.36 20.48 -25.90
N PRO A 510 -17.68 20.68 -26.06
CA PRO A 510 -18.43 20.12 -27.17
C PRO A 510 -18.00 20.74 -28.50
N LEU A 511 -17.86 19.89 -29.50
CA LEU A 511 -17.51 20.27 -30.87
C LEU A 511 -18.60 19.74 -31.81
N ALA A 512 -19.12 20.58 -32.70
CA ALA A 512 -20.19 20.18 -33.61
C ALA A 512 -19.69 19.30 -34.78
N THR A 513 -18.43 19.44 -35.18
CA THR A 513 -17.81 18.73 -36.31
C THR A 513 -16.30 18.59 -36.11
N ALA A 514 -15.70 17.44 -36.45
CA ALA A 514 -14.25 17.28 -36.58
C ALA A 514 -13.85 16.98 -38.04
N SER A 515 -12.67 17.45 -38.44
CA SER A 515 -12.08 17.17 -39.76
C SER A 515 -10.93 16.17 -39.65
N GLN A 516 -10.55 15.57 -40.78
CA GLN A 516 -9.47 14.59 -40.85
C GLN A 516 -8.16 15.16 -40.26
N GLY A 517 -7.60 14.44 -39.28
CA GLY A 517 -6.40 14.86 -38.54
C GLY A 517 -6.67 15.59 -37.22
N THR A 518 -7.95 15.87 -36.89
CA THR A 518 -8.33 16.36 -35.56
C THR A 518 -8.09 15.26 -34.53
N LYS A 519 -7.25 15.53 -33.53
CA LYS A 519 -7.13 14.70 -32.33
C LYS A 519 -8.27 15.09 -31.39
N VAL A 520 -9.29 14.24 -31.33
CA VAL A 520 -10.45 14.40 -30.44
C VAL A 520 -10.15 13.69 -29.13
#